data_AF-A0A6F8YAI8-F1
#
_entry.id   AF-A0A6F8YAI8-F1
#
_cell.length_a   1.000
_cell.length_b   1.000
_cell.length_c   1.000
_cell.angle_alpha   90.00
_cell.angle_beta   90.00
_cell.angle_gamma   90.00
#
_symmetry.space_group_name_H-M   'P 1'
#
loop_
_entity.id
_entity.type
_entity.pdbx_description
1 polymer ?
#
loop_
_entity_poly.entity_id
_entity_poly.type
_entity_poly.pdbx_seq_one_letter_code
_entity_poly.pdbx_strand_id
1 'polypeptide(L)'
;MDGAVRVTAVTGHPGALLSGWSTGETVVVAAGSRAPAVPARILDGPAVAEVADLALRTADLLGHDSVEWALAGGTVHLLQSSRAATTAPAPAAPAAMPGALRAAGTAAVAGDAIGVLRYVRPHQTVDGAGPVILVVDRPVPALAPLLFGARALVSVSGPAECHLVEVARAIGVPVLTGVDVASVTGPLAQLNAGRRLASIDGARAELVVQPRTATAATDPVAAVITTASTLE
;
A
#
# COMPACT_ATOMS: atom_id res chain seq x y z
N MET A 1 -15.83 4.41 -13.47
CA MET A 1 -14.66 5.18 -13.00
C MET A 1 -15.13 6.60 -12.74
N ASP A 2 -14.65 7.20 -11.65
CA ASP A 2 -14.84 8.62 -11.35
C ASP A 2 -14.17 9.54 -12.39
N GLY A 3 -13.34 8.99 -13.28
CA GLY A 3 -12.73 9.67 -14.43
C GLY A 3 -11.39 10.32 -14.11
N ALA A 4 -10.87 10.12 -12.89
CA ALA A 4 -9.55 10.58 -12.52
C ALA A 4 -8.47 9.68 -13.14
N VAL A 5 -7.40 10.28 -13.67
CA VAL A 5 -6.24 9.57 -14.21
C VAL A 5 -5.04 9.83 -13.34
N ARG A 6 -4.37 8.77 -12.90
CA ARG A 6 -3.06 8.84 -12.25
C ARG A 6 -1.97 8.68 -13.31
N VAL A 7 -1.08 9.65 -13.41
CA VAL A 7 0.07 9.65 -14.32
C VAL A 7 1.33 9.57 -13.48
N THR A 8 2.10 8.49 -13.63
CA THR A 8 3.38 8.32 -12.95
C THR A 8 4.52 8.26 -13.97
N ALA A 9 5.60 8.99 -13.72
CA ALA A 9 6.75 9.10 -14.63
C ALA A 9 8.10 8.96 -13.93
N VAL A 10 9.09 8.48 -14.68
CA VAL A 10 10.52 8.51 -14.33
C VAL A 10 11.33 8.92 -15.54
N THR A 11 12.48 9.55 -15.32
CA THR A 11 13.43 9.83 -16.39
C THR A 11 14.16 8.55 -16.80
N GLY A 12 14.19 8.25 -18.10
CA GLY A 12 14.89 7.10 -18.64
C GLY A 12 14.09 5.79 -18.55
N HIS A 13 14.79 4.66 -18.44
CA HIS A 13 14.18 3.33 -18.46
C HIS A 13 13.33 3.06 -17.19
N PRO A 14 12.09 2.53 -17.31
CA PRO A 14 11.17 2.41 -16.18
C PRO A 14 11.49 1.26 -15.20
N GLY A 15 12.51 0.45 -15.48
CA GLY A 15 12.81 -0.77 -14.72
C GLY A 15 12.95 -0.56 -13.20
N ALA A 16 13.49 0.57 -12.74
CA ALA A 16 13.58 0.87 -11.31
C ALA A 16 12.20 1.17 -10.69
N LEU A 17 11.31 1.83 -11.42
CA LEU A 17 9.93 2.07 -11.00
C LEU A 17 9.15 0.75 -10.96
N LEU A 18 9.21 -0.02 -12.05
CA LEU A 18 8.51 -1.30 -12.16
C LEU A 18 8.98 -2.33 -11.13
N SER A 19 10.24 -2.25 -10.71
CA SER A 19 10.81 -3.10 -9.65
C SER A 19 10.58 -2.56 -8.23
N GLY A 20 9.88 -1.43 -8.06
CA GLY A 20 9.57 -0.83 -6.77
C GLY A 20 10.72 -0.07 -6.10
N TRP A 21 11.85 0.11 -6.79
CA TRP A 21 13.03 0.80 -6.26
C TRP A 21 12.96 2.32 -6.39
N SER A 22 12.22 2.82 -7.38
CA SER A 22 11.95 4.25 -7.58
C SER A 22 10.45 4.51 -7.48
N THR A 23 10.06 5.54 -6.73
CA THR A 23 8.65 6.00 -6.68
C THR A 23 8.23 6.67 -7.98
N GLY A 24 9.16 7.31 -8.68
CA GLY A 24 8.83 8.24 -9.74
C GLY A 24 8.10 9.48 -9.22
N GLU A 25 7.58 10.25 -10.16
CA GLU A 25 6.72 11.40 -9.89
C GLU A 25 5.30 11.09 -10.34
N THR A 26 4.34 11.27 -9.44
CA THR A 26 2.93 10.99 -9.69
C THR A 26 2.12 12.27 -9.67
N VAL A 27 1.26 12.41 -10.66
CA VAL A 27 0.27 13.48 -10.79
C VAL A 27 -1.10 12.85 -10.95
N VAL A 28 -2.10 13.41 -10.26
CA VAL A 28 -3.51 13.03 -10.45
C VAL A 28 -4.20 14.12 -11.26
N VAL A 29 -4.79 13.72 -12.38
CA VAL A 29 -5.65 14.56 -13.21
C VAL A 29 -7.09 14.23 -12.85
N ALA A 30 -7.79 15.18 -12.23
CA ALA A 30 -9.20 15.01 -11.88
C ALA A 30 -10.07 14.90 -13.15
N ALA A 31 -11.21 14.21 -13.03
CA ALA A 31 -12.16 14.09 -14.12
C ALA A 31 -12.61 15.47 -14.64
N GLY A 32 -12.54 15.65 -15.96
CA GLY A 32 -12.87 16.91 -16.62
C GLY A 32 -11.82 18.03 -16.47
N SER A 33 -10.70 17.78 -15.78
CA SER A 33 -9.55 18.70 -15.75
C SER A 33 -8.51 18.28 -16.79
N ARG A 34 -7.86 19.27 -17.42
CA ARG A 34 -6.64 19.07 -18.23
C ARG A 34 -5.37 19.53 -17.53
N ALA A 35 -5.49 20.12 -16.34
CA ALA A 35 -4.35 20.66 -15.61
C ALA A 35 -3.98 19.75 -14.43
N PRO A 36 -2.67 19.52 -14.20
CA PRO A 36 -2.20 18.81 -13.03
C PRO A 36 -2.53 19.61 -11.76
N ALA A 37 -2.89 18.93 -10.67
CA ALA A 37 -3.20 19.58 -9.39
C ALA A 37 -1.94 20.18 -8.69
N VAL A 38 -0.74 19.75 -9.09
CA VAL A 38 0.55 20.11 -8.46
C VAL A 38 1.61 20.24 -9.56
N PRO A 39 2.56 21.19 -9.46
CA PRO A 39 3.68 21.28 -10.39
C PRO A 39 4.55 20.02 -10.34
N ALA A 40 4.82 19.44 -11.51
CA ALA A 40 5.70 18.29 -11.65
C ALA A 40 7.05 18.68 -12.27
N ARG A 41 8.12 17.97 -11.87
CA ARG A 41 9.52 18.22 -12.24
C ARG A 41 9.96 17.46 -13.48
N ILE A 42 9.41 16.26 -13.67
CA ILE A 42 9.61 15.36 -14.80
C ILE A 42 8.51 15.60 -15.84
N LEU A 43 7.28 15.85 -15.36
CA LEU A 43 6.10 16.03 -16.19
C LEU A 43 5.71 17.50 -16.25
N ASP A 44 5.67 18.09 -17.45
CA ASP A 44 5.01 19.38 -17.62
C ASP A 44 3.50 19.20 -17.84
N GLY A 45 2.72 20.28 -17.66
CA GLY A 45 1.26 20.25 -17.81
C GLY A 45 0.78 19.67 -19.16
N PRO A 46 1.35 20.07 -20.30
CA PRO A 46 0.99 19.52 -21.60
C PRO A 46 1.19 18.00 -21.71
N ALA A 47 2.35 17.47 -21.28
CA ALA A 47 2.60 16.04 -21.32
C ALA A 47 1.64 15.26 -20.41
N VAL A 48 1.35 15.77 -19.21
CA VAL A 48 0.35 15.15 -18.30
C VAL A 48 -1.02 15.06 -18.98
N ALA A 49 -1.47 16.15 -19.61
CA ALA A 49 -2.76 16.20 -20.28
C ALA A 49 -2.83 15.21 -21.46
N GLU A 50 -1.76 15.13 -22.26
CA GLU A 50 -1.70 14.22 -23.40
C GLU A 50 -1.74 12.74 -22.97
N VAL A 51 -1.01 12.38 -21.90
CA VAL A 51 -1.04 11.03 -21.32
C VAL A 51 -2.42 10.72 -20.72
N ALA A 52 -3.03 11.67 -20.01
CA ALA A 52 -4.36 11.48 -19.44
C ALA A 52 -5.42 11.26 -20.53
N ASP A 53 -5.38 12.07 -21.59
CA ASP A 53 -6.26 11.91 -22.74
C ASP A 53 -6.01 10.57 -23.46
N LEU A 54 -4.75 10.11 -23.58
CA LEU A 54 -4.42 8.79 -24.11
C LEU A 54 -5.02 7.67 -23.27
N ALA A 55 -4.91 7.74 -21.94
CA ALA A 55 -5.46 6.74 -21.02
C ALA A 55 -6.99 6.65 -21.13
N LEU A 56 -7.68 7.80 -21.12
CA LEU A 56 -9.14 7.85 -21.25
C LEU A 56 -9.62 7.28 -22.60
N ARG A 57 -8.98 7.65 -23.71
CA ARG A 57 -9.31 7.07 -25.03
C ARG A 57 -9.08 5.56 -25.07
N THR A 58 -8.01 5.08 -24.42
CA THR A 58 -7.72 3.64 -24.35
C THR A 58 -8.79 2.91 -23.55
N ALA A 59 -9.25 3.50 -22.43
CA ALA A 59 -10.35 2.98 -21.65
C ALA A 59 -11.66 2.92 -22.45
N ASP A 60 -12.00 3.98 -23.17
CA ASP A 60 -13.22 4.05 -23.97
C ASP A 60 -13.21 3.06 -25.15
N LEU A 61 -12.06 2.92 -25.83
CA LEU A 61 -11.96 2.09 -27.04
C LEU A 61 -11.70 0.61 -26.76
N LEU A 62 -10.89 0.30 -25.75
CA LEU A 62 -10.42 -1.07 -25.48
C LEU A 62 -10.96 -1.64 -24.16
N GLY A 63 -11.55 -0.80 -23.30
CA GLY A 63 -11.96 -1.21 -21.95
C GLY A 63 -10.77 -1.51 -21.02
N HIS A 64 -9.59 -0.99 -21.35
CA HIS A 64 -8.35 -1.09 -20.58
C HIS A 64 -8.21 0.09 -19.62
N ASP A 65 -7.83 -0.16 -18.38
CA ASP A 65 -7.75 0.84 -17.31
C ASP A 65 -6.31 1.18 -16.90
N SER A 66 -5.32 0.59 -17.58
CA SER A 66 -3.89 0.88 -17.41
C SER A 66 -3.18 1.02 -18.75
N VAL A 67 -2.25 1.97 -18.83
CA VAL A 67 -1.38 2.21 -19.98
C VAL A 67 0.06 2.40 -19.53
N GLU A 68 1.00 1.77 -20.24
CA GLU A 68 2.41 2.14 -20.19
C GLU A 68 2.72 3.05 -21.38
N TRP A 69 3.47 4.11 -21.11
CA TRP A 69 3.72 5.17 -22.08
C TRP A 69 5.17 5.65 -21.99
N ALA A 70 5.62 6.33 -23.05
CA ALA A 70 6.89 7.06 -23.04
C ALA A 70 6.75 8.39 -23.75
N LEU A 71 7.46 9.42 -23.26
CA LEU A 71 7.67 10.67 -23.96
C LEU A 71 9.04 10.63 -24.62
N ALA A 72 9.08 10.56 -25.95
CA ALA A 72 10.31 10.51 -26.73
C ALA A 72 10.23 11.52 -27.89
N GLY A 73 11.26 12.35 -28.05
CA GLY A 73 11.25 13.38 -29.10
C GLY A 73 10.09 14.38 -29.00
N GLY A 74 9.56 14.61 -27.78
CA GLY A 74 8.41 15.48 -27.54
C GLY A 74 7.05 14.89 -27.93
N THR A 75 6.97 13.58 -28.20
CA THR A 75 5.73 12.88 -28.53
C THR A 75 5.42 11.81 -27.48
N VAL A 76 4.16 11.70 -27.06
CA VAL A 76 3.69 10.62 -26.19
C VAL A 76 3.38 9.38 -27.02
N HIS A 77 3.97 8.25 -26.63
CA HIS A 77 3.75 6.96 -27.25
C HIS A 77 3.06 6.00 -26.27
N LEU A 78 2.03 5.30 -26.74
CA LEU A 78 1.50 4.12 -26.05
C LEU A 78 2.43 2.93 -26.29
N LEU A 79 2.93 2.33 -25.23
CA LEU A 79 3.79 1.14 -25.29
C LEU A 79 2.98 -0.13 -25.04
N GLN A 80 2.15 -0.10 -24.00
CA GLN A 80 1.29 -1.21 -23.61
C GLN A 80 -0.02 -0.67 -23.05
N SER A 81 -1.09 -1.44 -23.19
CA SER A 81 -2.33 -1.22 -22.44
C SER A 81 -2.86 -2.55 -21.93
N SER A 82 -3.52 -2.51 -20.78
CA SER A 82 -4.07 -3.70 -20.15
C SER A 82 -5.28 -3.36 -19.30
N ARG A 83 -6.10 -4.37 -19.03
CA ARG A 83 -7.08 -4.33 -17.94
C ARG A 83 -6.46 -4.90 -16.67
N ALA A 84 -6.50 -4.15 -15.59
CA ALA A 84 -6.13 -4.58 -14.26
C ALA A 84 -7.07 -5.70 -13.80
N ALA A 85 -6.53 -6.75 -13.17
CA ALA A 85 -7.34 -7.81 -12.61
C ALA A 85 -8.33 -7.21 -11.59
N THR A 86 -9.62 -7.52 -11.74
CA THR A 86 -10.65 -7.02 -10.82
C THR A 86 -10.62 -7.85 -9.55
N THR A 87 -10.32 -7.21 -8.41
CA THR A 87 -10.44 -7.85 -7.10
C THR A 87 -11.88 -7.78 -6.61
N ALA A 88 -12.41 -8.89 -6.10
CA ALA A 88 -13.70 -8.88 -5.40
C ALA A 88 -13.59 -8.04 -4.11
N PRO A 89 -14.59 -7.21 -3.77
CA PRO A 89 -14.55 -6.41 -2.55
C PRO A 89 -14.43 -7.32 -1.33
N ALA A 90 -13.45 -7.04 -0.48
CA ALA A 90 -13.28 -7.70 0.81
C ALA A 90 -14.40 -7.24 1.77
N PRO A 91 -14.76 -8.05 2.80
CA PRO A 91 -15.73 -7.65 3.80
C PRO A 91 -15.28 -6.36 4.52
N ALA A 92 -16.24 -5.45 4.72
CA ALA A 92 -16.01 -4.15 5.31
C ALA A 92 -15.25 -4.24 6.64
N ALA A 93 -14.20 -3.42 6.79
CA ALA A 93 -13.55 -3.27 8.10
C ALA A 93 -14.58 -2.76 9.14
N PRO A 94 -14.55 -3.26 10.39
CA PRO A 94 -15.48 -2.83 11.43
C PRO A 94 -15.35 -1.31 11.70
N ALA A 95 -16.50 -0.70 12.00
CA ALA A 95 -16.62 0.73 12.26
C ALA A 95 -15.70 1.23 13.39
N ALA A 96 -15.24 2.48 13.24
CA ALA A 96 -14.42 3.29 14.12
C ALA A 96 -14.06 2.67 15.49
N MET A 97 -12.80 2.25 15.64
CA MET A 97 -12.24 1.91 16.95
C MET A 97 -11.89 3.20 17.72
N PRO A 98 -12.44 3.44 18.92
CA PRO A 98 -12.08 4.59 19.74
C PRO A 98 -10.59 4.59 20.07
N GLY A 99 -9.93 5.74 19.88
CA GLY A 99 -8.50 5.91 20.12
C GLY A 99 -7.57 5.32 19.05
N ALA A 100 -8.09 4.76 17.96
CA ALA A 100 -7.24 4.22 16.90
C ALA A 100 -6.40 5.28 16.18
N LEU A 101 -5.16 4.91 15.88
CA LEU A 101 -4.22 5.73 15.13
C LEU A 101 -4.38 5.46 13.64
N ARG A 102 -4.30 6.50 12.81
CA ARG A 102 -4.55 6.42 11.36
C ARG A 102 -3.38 6.98 10.57
N ALA A 103 -2.97 6.25 9.55
CA ALA A 103 -2.00 6.72 8.57
C ALA A 103 -2.58 6.53 7.17
N ALA A 104 -2.70 7.63 6.42
CA ALA A 104 -3.15 7.60 5.04
C ALA A 104 -2.03 7.14 4.10
N GLY A 105 -2.42 6.60 2.94
CA GLY A 105 -1.53 6.33 1.83
C GLY A 105 -2.30 6.31 0.51
N THR A 106 -1.75 5.61 -0.47
CA THR A 106 -2.39 5.37 -1.76
C THR A 106 -2.91 3.93 -1.81
N ALA A 107 -4.21 3.76 -2.10
CA ALA A 107 -4.78 2.45 -2.42
C ALA A 107 -4.29 2.02 -3.82
N ALA A 108 -3.25 1.19 -3.86
CA ALA A 108 -2.68 0.62 -5.07
C ALA A 108 -3.45 -0.63 -5.53
N VAL A 109 -3.98 -1.38 -4.56
CA VAL A 109 -5.03 -2.39 -4.76
C VAL A 109 -6.11 -2.13 -3.71
N ALA A 110 -7.32 -1.84 -4.17
CA ALA A 110 -8.45 -1.58 -3.29
C ALA A 110 -8.86 -2.84 -2.52
N GLY A 111 -9.34 -2.65 -1.29
CA GLY A 111 -9.90 -3.70 -0.46
C GLY A 111 -9.65 -3.45 1.02
N ASP A 112 -10.50 -4.04 1.84
CA ASP A 112 -10.38 -4.03 3.29
C ASP A 112 -9.64 -5.26 3.79
N ALA A 113 -8.91 -5.10 4.89
CA ALA A 113 -8.20 -6.21 5.51
C ALA A 113 -8.12 -5.99 7.02
N ILE A 114 -7.99 -7.08 7.76
CA ILE A 114 -7.70 -7.05 9.19
C ILE A 114 -6.59 -8.07 9.44
N GLY A 115 -5.60 -7.69 10.24
CA GLY A 115 -4.52 -8.59 10.59
C GLY A 115 -3.52 -7.99 11.56
N VAL A 116 -2.59 -8.85 11.98
CA VAL A 116 -1.45 -8.43 12.79
C VAL A 116 -0.38 -7.85 11.88
N LEU A 117 0.13 -6.67 12.21
CA LEU A 117 1.23 -6.07 11.48
C LEU A 117 2.52 -6.88 11.66
N ARG A 118 3.20 -7.15 10.54
CA ARG A 118 4.53 -7.77 10.52
C ARG A 118 5.43 -6.99 9.59
N TYR A 119 6.50 -6.41 10.14
CA TYR A 119 7.52 -5.76 9.33
C TYR A 119 8.46 -6.82 8.75
N VAL A 120 8.65 -6.81 7.44
CA VAL A 120 9.40 -7.84 6.71
C VAL A 120 10.32 -7.19 5.70
N ARG A 121 11.52 -7.77 5.55
CA ARG A 121 12.48 -7.40 4.50
C ARG A 121 12.56 -8.51 3.44
N PRO A 122 13.06 -8.20 2.23
CA PRO A 122 13.31 -9.21 1.22
C PRO A 122 14.06 -10.43 1.78
N HIS A 123 13.67 -11.62 1.31
CA HIS A 123 14.25 -12.90 1.69
C HIS A 123 14.01 -13.36 3.15
N GLN A 124 13.18 -12.64 3.92
CA GLN A 124 12.73 -13.11 5.22
C GLN A 124 11.43 -13.92 5.11
N THR A 125 11.27 -14.88 6.01
CA THR A 125 10.00 -15.58 6.23
C THR A 125 9.16 -14.82 7.25
N VAL A 126 7.85 -15.10 7.25
CA VAL A 126 6.93 -14.55 8.25
C VAL A 126 6.46 -15.68 9.14
N ASP A 127 6.84 -15.62 10.41
CA ASP A 127 6.43 -16.59 11.41
C ASP A 127 5.10 -16.19 12.07
N GLY A 128 4.31 -17.21 12.43
CA GLY A 128 3.10 -17.07 13.24
C GLY A 128 1.82 -17.48 12.54
N ALA A 129 0.90 -18.09 13.30
CA ALA A 129 -0.43 -18.44 12.83
C ALA A 129 -1.37 -17.22 12.89
N GLY A 130 -2.13 -16.98 11.82
CA GLY A 130 -3.22 -16.01 11.78
C GLY A 130 -3.12 -15.00 10.63
N PRO A 131 -4.11 -14.09 10.51
CA PRO A 131 -4.14 -13.09 9.45
C PRO A 131 -3.03 -12.05 9.66
N VAL A 132 -2.12 -11.93 8.70
CA VAL A 132 -1.00 -10.97 8.74
C VAL A 132 -1.21 -9.85 7.72
N ILE A 133 -0.93 -8.62 8.12
CA ILE A 133 -0.71 -7.50 7.20
C ILE A 133 0.80 -7.26 7.14
N LEU A 134 1.38 -7.42 5.96
CA LEU A 134 2.80 -7.21 5.72
C LEU A 134 3.10 -5.73 5.69
N VAL A 135 4.13 -5.30 6.41
CA VAL A 135 4.69 -3.95 6.37
C VAL A 135 6.09 -4.04 5.78
N VAL A 136 6.38 -3.26 4.75
CA VAL A 136 7.67 -3.30 4.05
C VAL A 136 8.15 -1.88 3.74
N ASP A 137 9.46 -1.70 3.57
CA ASP A 137 9.98 -0.37 3.19
C ASP A 137 9.53 0.02 1.77
N ARG A 138 9.62 -0.94 0.83
CA ARG A 138 9.24 -0.81 -0.59
C ARG A 138 8.62 -2.10 -1.12
N PRO A 139 7.67 -2.02 -2.07
CA PRO A 139 7.02 -3.17 -2.68
C PRO A 139 7.90 -3.76 -3.81
N VAL A 140 8.95 -4.49 -3.44
CA VAL A 140 9.92 -5.09 -4.39
C VAL A 140 9.58 -6.55 -4.74
N PRO A 141 9.90 -7.05 -5.95
CA PRO A 141 9.51 -8.38 -6.43
C PRO A 141 9.91 -9.55 -5.51
N ALA A 142 11.02 -9.44 -4.78
CA ALA A 142 11.49 -10.48 -3.86
C ALA A 142 10.48 -10.81 -2.72
N LEU A 143 9.48 -9.96 -2.49
CA LEU A 143 8.42 -10.16 -1.50
C LEU A 143 7.21 -10.93 -2.03
N ALA A 144 7.12 -11.19 -3.35
CA ALA A 144 5.95 -11.82 -3.97
C ALA A 144 5.51 -13.15 -3.32
N PRO A 145 6.41 -14.06 -2.91
CA PRO A 145 6.00 -15.30 -2.24
C PRO A 145 5.22 -15.08 -0.94
N LEU A 146 5.45 -13.96 -0.24
CA LEU A 146 4.78 -13.67 1.03
C LEU A 146 3.32 -13.25 0.86
N LEU A 147 2.91 -12.85 -0.35
CA LEU A 147 1.55 -12.38 -0.61
C LEU A 147 0.51 -13.51 -0.45
N PHE A 148 0.87 -14.76 -0.72
CA PHE A 148 -0.05 -15.91 -0.64
C PHE A 148 -0.60 -16.17 0.77
N GLY A 149 0.12 -15.75 1.82
CA GLY A 149 -0.33 -15.86 3.21
C GLY A 149 -0.80 -14.53 3.82
N ALA A 150 -0.69 -13.43 3.07
CA ALA A 150 -0.97 -12.09 3.57
C ALA A 150 -2.45 -11.74 3.41
N ARG A 151 -2.98 -10.99 4.38
CA ARG A 151 -4.27 -10.31 4.24
C ARG A 151 -4.17 -8.97 3.55
N ALA A 152 -2.99 -8.34 3.59
CA ALA A 152 -2.68 -7.12 2.85
C ALA A 152 -1.18 -6.85 2.87
N LEU A 153 -0.75 -5.92 2.00
CA LEU A 153 0.57 -5.32 1.99
C LEU A 153 0.46 -3.81 2.27
N VAL A 154 1.34 -3.29 3.10
CA VAL A 154 1.52 -1.86 3.35
C VAL A 154 2.99 -1.52 3.10
N SER A 155 3.26 -0.60 2.19
CA SER A 155 4.62 -0.10 1.98
C SER A 155 4.78 1.34 2.49
N VAL A 156 5.94 1.60 3.09
CA VAL A 156 6.31 2.94 3.55
C VAL A 156 6.56 3.86 2.36
N SER A 157 7.14 3.32 1.29
CA SER A 157 7.46 4.04 0.06
C SER A 157 7.33 3.14 -1.16
N GLY A 158 7.60 3.69 -2.34
CA GLY A 158 7.52 2.98 -3.63
C GLY A 158 6.22 3.25 -4.38
N PRO A 159 6.22 2.97 -5.70
CA PRO A 159 5.14 3.34 -6.60
C PRO A 159 3.94 2.38 -6.46
N ALA A 160 2.75 2.88 -6.79
CA ALA A 160 1.54 2.07 -6.85
C ALA A 160 1.48 1.21 -8.13
N GLU A 161 2.39 1.43 -9.08
CA GLU A 161 2.43 0.85 -10.41
C GLU A 161 3.54 -0.21 -10.58
N CYS A 162 4.18 -0.66 -9.49
CA CYS A 162 5.22 -1.70 -9.60
C CYS A 162 4.64 -3.10 -9.80
N HIS A 163 5.48 -4.02 -10.30
CA HIS A 163 5.11 -5.41 -10.57
C HIS A 163 4.55 -6.14 -9.33
N LEU A 164 5.05 -5.85 -8.12
CA LEU A 164 4.53 -6.51 -6.93
C LEU A 164 3.07 -6.14 -6.67
N VAL A 165 2.66 -4.90 -6.97
CA VAL A 165 1.27 -4.46 -6.86
C VAL A 165 0.40 -5.23 -7.84
N GLU A 166 0.86 -5.43 -9.08
CA GLU A 166 0.11 -6.23 -10.07
C GLU A 166 -0.04 -7.69 -9.64
N VAL A 167 1.01 -8.29 -9.06
CA VAL A 167 0.91 -9.64 -8.47
C VAL A 167 -0.13 -9.66 -7.35
N ALA A 168 -0.08 -8.69 -6.43
CA ALA A 168 -1.04 -8.59 -5.33
C ALA A 168 -2.47 -8.43 -5.84
N ARG A 169 -2.67 -7.61 -6.87
CA ARG A 169 -3.97 -7.42 -7.53
C ARG A 169 -4.49 -8.70 -8.15
N ALA A 170 -3.63 -9.43 -8.87
CA ALA A 170 -4.01 -10.69 -9.52
C ALA A 170 -4.49 -11.78 -8.54
N ILE A 171 -3.99 -11.75 -7.30
CA ILE A 171 -4.40 -12.71 -6.24
C ILE A 171 -5.32 -12.09 -5.18
N GLY A 172 -5.78 -10.86 -5.39
CA GLY A 172 -6.76 -10.19 -4.54
C GLY A 172 -6.26 -9.73 -3.16
N VAL A 173 -4.97 -9.44 -3.03
CA VAL A 173 -4.37 -8.90 -1.79
C VAL A 173 -4.42 -7.37 -1.83
N PRO A 174 -5.13 -6.71 -0.90
CA PRO A 174 -5.14 -5.24 -0.78
C PRO A 174 -3.74 -4.66 -0.56
N VAL A 175 -3.48 -3.49 -1.14
CA VAL A 175 -2.17 -2.82 -1.04
C VAL A 175 -2.34 -1.32 -0.78
N LEU A 176 -1.71 -0.85 0.30
CA LEU A 176 -1.45 0.57 0.52
C LEU A 176 0.03 0.87 0.28
N THR A 177 0.33 1.94 -0.46
CA THR A 177 1.69 2.44 -0.64
C THR A 177 1.85 3.86 -0.10
N GLY A 178 3.08 4.24 0.25
CA GLY A 178 3.38 5.59 0.73
C GLY A 178 2.80 5.91 2.11
N VAL A 179 2.65 4.90 2.98
CA VAL A 179 2.07 5.07 4.32
C VAL A 179 3.17 5.40 5.33
N ASP A 180 3.03 6.50 6.08
CA ASP A 180 3.89 6.76 7.24
C ASP A 180 3.49 5.87 8.42
N VAL A 181 3.83 4.58 8.33
CA VAL A 181 3.51 3.57 9.36
C VAL A 181 4.20 3.88 10.68
N ALA A 182 5.36 4.53 10.66
CA ALA A 182 6.12 4.85 11.86
C ALA A 182 5.40 5.87 12.74
N SER A 183 4.68 6.82 12.14
CA SER A 183 3.85 7.80 12.87
C SER A 183 2.77 7.16 13.76
N VAL A 184 2.29 5.96 13.42
CA VAL A 184 1.19 5.27 14.12
C VAL A 184 1.62 3.99 14.86
N THR A 185 2.85 3.51 14.65
CA THR A 185 3.35 2.28 15.29
C THR A 185 4.64 2.45 16.10
N GLY A 186 5.35 3.58 15.91
CA GLY A 186 6.74 3.74 16.32
C GLY A 186 7.72 3.13 15.30
N PRO A 187 9.00 2.94 15.66
CA PRO A 187 10.01 2.42 14.74
C PRO A 187 9.64 1.05 14.16
N LEU A 188 9.70 0.88 12.85
CA LEU A 188 9.31 -0.36 12.15
C LEU A 188 10.09 -1.59 12.63
N ALA A 189 11.37 -1.42 12.99
CA ALA A 189 12.20 -2.48 13.55
C ALA A 189 11.62 -3.08 14.85
N GLN A 190 10.78 -2.34 15.58
CA GLN A 190 10.14 -2.79 16.81
C GLN A 190 8.74 -3.36 16.59
N LEU A 191 8.23 -3.33 15.34
CA LEU A 191 6.87 -3.75 15.03
C LEU A 191 6.63 -5.23 15.37
N ASN A 192 7.67 -6.06 15.21
CA ASN A 192 7.61 -7.50 15.44
C ASN A 192 7.81 -7.89 16.92
N ALA A 193 8.19 -6.96 17.81
CA ALA A 193 8.38 -7.22 19.24
C ALA A 193 7.05 -7.41 20.02
N GLY A 194 5.92 -7.54 19.31
CA GLY A 194 4.62 -7.81 19.91
C GLY A 194 3.53 -8.04 18.87
N ARG A 195 2.29 -8.08 19.34
CA ARG A 195 1.11 -8.13 18.48
C ARG A 195 0.57 -6.72 18.29
N ARG A 196 0.36 -6.32 17.04
CA ARG A 196 -0.26 -5.05 16.64
C ARG A 196 -1.41 -5.35 15.70
N LEU A 197 -2.63 -5.30 16.19
CA LEU A 197 -3.80 -5.48 15.37
C LEU A 197 -4.06 -4.19 14.58
N ALA A 198 -4.29 -4.34 13.29
CA ALA A 198 -4.63 -3.25 12.40
C ALA A 198 -5.69 -3.68 11.40
N SER A 199 -6.32 -2.69 10.77
CA SER A 199 -7.18 -2.85 9.61
C SER A 199 -6.80 -1.88 8.50
N ILE A 200 -7.14 -2.23 7.28
CA ILE A 200 -7.12 -1.34 6.12
C ILE A 200 -8.56 -0.93 5.82
N ASP A 201 -8.79 0.38 5.69
CA ASP A 201 -9.98 0.95 5.08
C ASP A 201 -9.60 1.30 3.62
N GLY A 202 -9.98 0.41 2.71
CA GLY A 202 -9.67 0.53 1.28
C GLY A 202 -10.43 1.68 0.61
N ALA A 203 -11.58 2.09 1.17
CA ALA A 203 -12.34 3.22 0.66
C ALA A 203 -11.67 4.56 0.99
N ARG A 204 -11.02 4.67 2.16
CA ARG A 204 -10.27 5.86 2.58
C ARG A 204 -8.78 5.81 2.28
N ALA A 205 -8.27 4.66 1.83
CA ALA A 205 -6.84 4.38 1.68
C ALA A 205 -6.07 4.58 2.99
N GLU A 206 -6.62 4.10 4.11
CA GLU A 206 -6.05 4.30 5.45
C GLU A 206 -5.64 2.98 6.11
N LEU A 207 -4.47 3.00 6.75
CA LEU A 207 -4.09 2.04 7.77
C LEU A 207 -4.62 2.50 9.13
N VAL A 208 -5.38 1.66 9.82
CA VAL A 208 -5.94 1.92 11.14
C VAL A 208 -5.33 0.95 12.15
N VAL A 209 -4.63 1.47 13.16
CA VAL A 209 -3.88 0.66 14.13
C VAL A 209 -4.48 0.80 15.52
N GLN A 210 -4.64 -0.33 16.22
CA GLN A 210 -4.99 -0.30 17.64
C GLN A 210 -3.85 0.28 18.46
N PRO A 211 -4.12 1.20 19.41
CA PRO A 211 -3.12 1.64 20.36
C PRO A 211 -2.52 0.44 21.08
N ARG A 212 -1.24 0.54 21.46
CA ARG A 212 -0.71 -0.38 22.46
C ARG A 212 -1.52 -0.15 23.74
N THR A 213 -2.41 -1.08 24.08
CA THR A 213 -2.77 -1.24 25.47
C THR A 213 -1.49 -1.65 26.18
N ALA A 214 -1.02 -0.84 27.12
CA ALA A 214 -0.04 -1.30 28.08
C ALA A 214 -0.71 -2.46 28.82
N THR A 215 -0.47 -3.70 28.37
CA THR A 215 -0.77 -4.84 29.20
C THR A 215 0.11 -4.66 30.42
N ALA A 216 -0.51 -4.39 31.58
CA ALA A 216 0.17 -4.49 32.85
C ALA A 216 0.86 -5.85 32.86
N ALA A 217 2.19 -5.84 32.95
CA ALA A 217 2.94 -7.03 33.30
C ALA A 217 2.52 -7.39 34.73
N THR A 218 1.43 -8.14 34.86
CA THR A 218 1.16 -8.93 36.05
C THR A 218 1.27 -10.35 35.58
N ASP A 219 2.45 -10.93 35.78
CA ASP A 219 2.58 -12.37 35.87
C ASP A 219 1.64 -12.83 36.99
N PRO A 220 0.56 -13.59 36.70
CA PRO A 220 -0.31 -14.11 37.75
C PRO A 220 0.37 -15.21 38.57
N VAL A 221 1.61 -15.60 38.21
CA VAL A 221 2.39 -16.62 38.91
C VAL A 221 3.32 -16.03 39.99
N ALA A 222 3.64 -14.73 39.93
CA ALA A 222 4.51 -14.09 40.94
C ALA A 222 3.73 -13.59 42.18
N ALA A 223 2.44 -13.28 42.04
CA ALA A 223 1.63 -12.76 43.15
C ALA A 223 1.20 -13.81 44.19
N VAL A 224 1.31 -15.10 43.86
CA VAL A 224 0.90 -16.21 44.76
C VAL A 224 2.03 -16.61 45.73
N ILE A 225 3.29 -16.27 45.44
CA ILE A 225 4.44 -16.70 46.28
C ILE A 225 4.71 -15.72 47.44
N THR A 226 4.25 -14.46 47.36
CA THR A 226 4.55 -13.45 48.40
C THR A 226 3.60 -13.47 49.61
N THR A 227 2.50 -14.23 49.58
CA THR A 227 1.56 -14.31 50.71
C THR A 227 1.77 -15.51 51.64
N ALA A 228 2.74 -16.39 51.36
CA ALA A 228 3.02 -17.58 52.17
C ALA A 228 4.20 -17.45 53.15
N SER A 229 4.97 -16.35 53.14
CA SER A 229 6.21 -16.23 53.95
C SER A 229 6.11 -15.28 55.15
N THR A 230 4.90 -14.95 55.63
CA THR A 230 4.71 -14.14 56.85
C THR A 230 3.83 -14.88 57.84
N LEU A 231 4.26 -16.06 58.28
CA LEU A 231 3.72 -16.77 59.45
C LEU A 231 4.75 -17.83 59.88
N GLU A 232 5.87 -17.39 60.46
CA GLU A 232 6.60 -18.06 61.55
C GLU A 232 7.35 -17.02 62.38
#